data_AF-A0A3B1ITP7-F1
#
_entry.id   AF-A0A3B1ITP7-F1
#
_cell.length_a   1.000
_cell.length_b   1.000
_cell.length_c   1.000
_cell.angle_alpha   90.00
_cell.angle_beta   90.00
_cell.angle_gamma   90.00
#
_symmetry.space_group_name_H-M   'P 1'
#
loop_
_entity.id
_entity.type
_entity.pdbx_description
1 polymer ?
#
loop_
_entity_poly.entity_id
_entity_poly.type
_entity_poly.pdbx_seq_one_letter_code
_entity_poly.pdbx_strand_id
1 'polypeptide(L)'
;MWRPSRALTKCIFMAAPGPHVFLLVLKVGQRFSEEEKGAVEIIQNIFGEESVTYTMLLFTGGDLPKDTIFQYFGEAGSDIRNLIEQCGNRFHIFNNKQIRNRMQVAALLEKIDSMVAVNGGSCYTNEMFQQAEKEKQEREKEELRVRFEAEILNRRKEDEKRFAKREKLIFSQLERQRAEFEKQMKEHEELKHLQKELKIQIQEEVKTKEKLVEELERLRKSSEEKSKEKDLQMIKTTEEMEKVRKSAEEKSKENELQLMKTMEELERMRKSAEEKSKEKDLQLMKMMEELERMRKSAEEESKEKDLQLMKTMEELERVRKGAEEKSKEKDLQLMKTMEELYRVRKSTEEKSKEKDLQMMKTMKELERLRSAEEKSKENELQLMEKLKELERMRKSSEEKSKEKDLQLMKMMEQQERMRKGAEEKSKENELQLMMKMKELEGMRKSAEEKSKEKDLQLIEKMEELESAEEKSKENDLQLIEKMEELERMRKSAEENLKRRIFKLMKDDGGTGENEEER
;
A
#
# COMPACT_ATOMS: atom_id res chain seq x y z
N MET A 1 -35.43 -9.84 -54.58
CA MET A 1 -34.48 -9.24 -53.63
C MET A 1 -33.08 -9.37 -54.21
N TRP A 2 -32.57 -8.28 -54.79
CA TRP A 2 -31.20 -8.22 -55.29
C TRP A 2 -30.21 -8.30 -54.11
N ARG A 3 -29.05 -8.93 -54.31
CA ARG A 3 -27.99 -9.00 -53.29
C ARG A 3 -26.69 -8.43 -53.86
N PRO A 4 -26.11 -7.37 -53.28
CA PRO A 4 -24.84 -6.83 -53.74
C PRO A 4 -23.73 -7.88 -53.60
N SER A 5 -22.76 -7.83 -54.52
CA SER A 5 -21.59 -8.71 -54.46
C SER A 5 -20.71 -8.39 -53.24
N ARG A 6 -19.93 -9.36 -52.75
CA ARG A 6 -19.04 -9.16 -51.60
C ARG A 6 -18.04 -8.01 -51.80
N ALA A 7 -17.62 -7.76 -53.05
CA ALA A 7 -16.78 -6.63 -53.41
C ALA A 7 -17.54 -5.29 -53.29
N LEU A 8 -18.78 -5.24 -53.77
CA LEU A 8 -19.64 -4.06 -53.69
C LEU A 8 -20.02 -3.73 -52.25
N THR A 9 -20.37 -4.72 -51.42
CA THR A 9 -20.62 -4.52 -49.97
C THR A 9 -19.39 -3.94 -49.27
N LYS A 10 -18.19 -4.42 -49.60
CA LYS A 10 -16.93 -3.86 -49.07
C LYS A 10 -16.72 -2.41 -49.54
N CYS A 11 -17.02 -2.10 -50.80
CA CYS A 11 -16.93 -0.74 -51.33
C CYS A 11 -17.88 0.22 -50.60
N ILE A 12 -19.14 -0.18 -50.40
CA ILE A 12 -20.14 0.60 -49.65
C ILE A 12 -19.64 0.88 -48.22
N PHE A 13 -19.15 -0.15 -47.52
CA PHE A 13 -18.63 0.01 -46.15
C PHE A 13 -17.37 0.89 -46.07
N MET A 14 -16.49 0.84 -47.08
CA MET A 14 -15.30 1.69 -47.14
C MET A 14 -15.60 3.15 -47.51
N ALA A 15 -16.68 3.40 -48.26
CA ALA A 15 -17.06 4.74 -48.69
C ALA A 15 -18.13 5.41 -47.78
N ALA A 16 -18.65 4.71 -46.77
CA ALA A 16 -19.56 5.27 -45.77
C ALA A 16 -18.94 6.50 -45.05
N PRO A 17 -19.68 7.63 -44.89
CA PRO A 17 -21.14 7.81 -45.05
C PRO A 17 -21.65 8.00 -46.49
N GLY A 18 -20.75 8.05 -47.47
CA GLY A 18 -21.08 8.27 -48.88
C GLY A 18 -19.88 8.75 -49.72
N PRO A 19 -19.80 8.41 -51.02
CA PRO A 19 -18.80 8.99 -51.91
C PRO A 19 -19.14 10.46 -52.27
N HIS A 20 -18.13 11.33 -52.32
CA HIS A 20 -18.28 12.69 -52.84
C HIS A 20 -18.41 12.75 -54.36
N VAL A 21 -17.92 11.72 -55.07
CA VAL A 21 -18.00 11.61 -56.53
C VAL A 21 -17.94 10.13 -56.96
N PHE A 22 -18.73 9.77 -57.97
CA PHE A 22 -18.53 8.57 -58.78
C PHE A 22 -17.73 8.95 -60.03
N LEU A 23 -16.46 8.55 -60.09
CA LEU A 23 -15.61 8.78 -61.26
C LEU A 23 -15.74 7.61 -62.24
N LEU A 24 -16.48 7.81 -63.33
CA LEU A 24 -16.56 6.85 -64.42
C LEU A 24 -15.38 7.08 -65.37
N VAL A 25 -14.40 6.18 -65.33
CA VAL A 25 -13.13 6.32 -66.05
C VAL A 25 -13.23 5.69 -67.43
N LEU A 26 -13.04 6.50 -68.48
CA LEU A 26 -13.07 6.09 -69.88
C LEU A 26 -11.72 6.39 -70.55
N LYS A 27 -11.45 5.83 -71.73
CA LYS A 27 -10.22 6.10 -72.48
C LYS A 27 -10.53 6.67 -73.87
N VAL A 28 -9.96 7.83 -74.16
CA VAL A 28 -10.10 8.49 -75.48
C VAL A 28 -9.53 7.61 -76.58
N GLY A 29 -10.26 7.49 -77.68
CA GLY A 29 -9.86 6.72 -78.86
C GLY A 29 -10.04 5.21 -78.75
N GLN A 30 -10.63 4.71 -77.65
CA GLN A 30 -11.09 3.32 -77.55
C GLN A 30 -12.48 3.16 -78.19
N ARG A 31 -12.85 1.96 -78.63
CA ARG A 31 -14.22 1.68 -79.07
C ARG A 31 -15.15 1.73 -77.85
N PHE A 32 -16.15 2.60 -77.90
CA PHE A 32 -17.18 2.71 -76.87
C PHE A 32 -18.06 1.45 -76.87
N SER A 33 -18.01 0.69 -75.78
CA SER A 33 -18.69 -0.59 -75.63
C SER A 33 -20.11 -0.45 -75.06
N GLU A 34 -20.94 -1.47 -75.23
CA GLU A 34 -22.27 -1.52 -74.60
C GLU A 34 -22.20 -1.46 -73.06
N GLU A 35 -21.11 -1.96 -72.47
CA GLU A 35 -20.83 -1.87 -71.03
C GLU A 35 -20.56 -0.42 -70.60
N GLU A 36 -19.87 0.37 -71.42
CA GLU A 36 -19.60 1.79 -71.16
C GLU A 36 -20.84 2.67 -71.42
N LYS A 37 -21.71 2.29 -72.37
CA LYS A 37 -23.04 2.92 -72.58
C LYS A 37 -23.94 2.73 -71.37
N GLY A 38 -24.06 1.50 -70.88
CA GLY A 38 -24.87 1.16 -69.71
C GLY A 38 -24.26 1.52 -68.36
N ALA A 39 -23.04 2.07 -68.31
CA ALA A 39 -22.31 2.29 -67.05
C ALA A 39 -23.03 3.25 -66.08
N VAL A 40 -23.65 4.32 -66.60
CA VAL A 40 -24.45 5.25 -65.79
C VAL A 40 -25.73 4.58 -65.28
N GLU A 41 -26.42 3.80 -66.13
CA GLU A 41 -27.59 3.01 -65.73
C GLU A 41 -27.23 1.97 -64.65
N ILE A 42 -26.05 1.35 -64.71
CA ILE A 42 -25.57 0.41 -63.67
C ILE A 42 -25.38 1.15 -62.33
N ILE A 43 -24.81 2.36 -62.35
CA ILE A 43 -24.66 3.19 -61.14
C ILE A 43 -26.04 3.57 -60.58
N GLN A 44 -26.99 3.99 -61.43
CA GLN A 44 -28.37 4.28 -61.04
C GLN A 44 -29.11 3.06 -60.47
N ASN A 45 -29.01 1.90 -61.12
CA ASN A 45 -29.67 0.67 -60.67
C ASN A 45 -29.11 0.14 -59.34
N ILE A 46 -27.85 0.42 -59.02
CA ILE A 46 -27.21 0.03 -57.76
C ILE A 46 -27.51 1.04 -56.65
N PHE A 47 -27.32 2.33 -56.91
CA PHE A 47 -27.32 3.37 -55.88
C PHE A 47 -28.63 4.16 -55.80
N GLY A 48 -29.33 4.35 -56.93
CA GLY A 48 -30.54 5.16 -57.09
C GLY A 48 -30.34 6.25 -58.13
N GLU A 49 -31.42 6.77 -58.72
CA GLU A 49 -31.37 7.73 -59.84
C GLU A 49 -30.56 9.00 -59.52
N GLU A 50 -30.64 9.49 -58.29
CA GLU A 50 -29.90 10.68 -57.83
C GLU A 50 -28.37 10.53 -57.90
N SER A 51 -27.84 9.30 -57.93
CA SER A 51 -26.38 9.05 -58.01
C SER A 51 -25.71 9.67 -59.25
N VAL A 52 -26.47 9.90 -60.33
CA VAL A 52 -25.98 10.60 -61.53
C VAL A 52 -25.53 12.02 -61.20
N THR A 53 -26.19 12.70 -60.26
CA THR A 53 -25.84 14.07 -59.85
C THR A 53 -24.44 14.17 -59.24
N TYR A 54 -23.92 13.06 -58.70
CA TYR A 54 -22.57 12.93 -58.17
C TYR A 54 -21.63 12.16 -59.12
N THR A 55 -22.07 11.85 -60.34
CA THR A 55 -21.26 11.14 -61.34
C THR A 55 -20.56 12.12 -62.26
N MET A 56 -19.27 11.89 -62.51
CA MET A 56 -18.41 12.67 -63.40
C MET A 56 -17.57 11.73 -64.27
N LEU A 57 -17.49 12.04 -65.57
CA LEU A 57 -16.68 11.27 -66.52
C LEU A 57 -15.20 11.69 -66.45
N LEU A 58 -14.30 10.72 -66.35
CA LEU A 58 -12.86 10.93 -66.36
C LEU A 58 -12.24 10.31 -67.62
N PHE A 59 -12.02 11.13 -68.63
CA PHE A 59 -11.43 10.71 -69.90
C PHE A 59 -9.91 10.65 -69.81
N THR A 60 -9.36 9.44 -69.75
CA THR A 60 -7.92 9.18 -69.81
C THR A 60 -7.41 9.20 -71.26
N GLY A 61 -6.13 9.54 -71.44
CA GLY A 61 -5.54 9.73 -72.77
C GLY A 61 -5.39 11.20 -73.17
N GLY A 62 -5.35 12.12 -72.19
CA GLY A 62 -5.05 13.54 -72.39
C GLY A 62 -3.63 13.86 -72.89
N ASP A 63 -2.90 12.87 -73.38
CA ASP A 63 -1.68 13.01 -74.19
C ASP A 63 -1.93 13.00 -75.71
N LEU A 64 -3.16 12.68 -76.14
CA LEU A 64 -3.58 12.78 -77.55
C LEU A 64 -3.73 14.25 -78.01
N PRO A 65 -3.64 14.53 -79.32
CA PRO A 65 -3.94 15.84 -79.86
C PRO A 65 -5.35 16.32 -79.49
N LYS A 66 -5.51 17.63 -79.24
CA LYS A 66 -6.80 18.22 -78.86
C LYS A 66 -7.90 17.87 -79.87
N ASP A 67 -7.61 17.98 -81.16
CA ASP A 67 -8.57 17.72 -82.24
C ASP A 67 -9.07 16.27 -82.22
N THR A 68 -8.19 15.31 -81.92
CA THR A 68 -8.56 13.89 -81.73
C THR A 68 -9.47 13.69 -80.51
N ILE A 69 -9.24 14.41 -79.42
CA ILE A 69 -10.09 14.35 -78.22
C ILE A 69 -11.47 14.98 -78.51
N PHE A 70 -11.52 16.11 -79.22
CA PHE A 70 -12.78 16.75 -79.60
C PHE A 70 -13.58 15.90 -80.61
N GLN A 71 -12.92 15.31 -81.61
CA GLN A 71 -13.54 14.35 -82.53
C GLN A 71 -14.09 13.12 -81.79
N TYR A 72 -13.40 12.64 -80.75
CA TYR A 72 -13.87 11.51 -79.94
C TYR A 72 -15.15 11.80 -79.15
N PHE A 73 -15.39 13.04 -78.74
CA PHE A 73 -16.65 13.42 -78.10
C PHE A 73 -17.84 13.50 -79.08
N GLY A 74 -17.57 13.47 -80.38
CA GLY A 74 -18.57 13.37 -81.43
C GLY A 74 -19.50 14.58 -81.55
N GLU A 75 -20.48 14.43 -82.43
CA GLU A 75 -21.59 15.37 -82.59
C GLU A 75 -22.75 15.04 -81.62
N ALA A 76 -23.74 15.93 -81.57
CA ALA A 76 -24.98 15.72 -80.81
C ALA A 76 -25.67 14.40 -81.21
N GLY A 77 -26.16 13.66 -80.22
CA GLY A 77 -26.80 12.36 -80.44
C GLY A 77 -25.85 11.15 -80.51
N SER A 78 -24.53 11.35 -80.56
CA SER A 78 -23.56 10.23 -80.46
C SER A 78 -23.54 9.62 -79.06
N ASP A 79 -23.29 8.31 -78.95
CA ASP A 79 -23.35 7.56 -77.68
C ASP A 79 -22.50 8.19 -76.55
N ILE A 80 -21.30 8.67 -76.88
CA ILE A 80 -20.38 9.34 -75.93
C ILE A 80 -20.93 10.71 -75.50
N ARG A 81 -21.50 11.46 -76.45
CA ARG A 81 -22.10 12.78 -76.18
C ARG A 81 -23.33 12.64 -75.28
N ASN A 82 -24.17 11.65 -75.54
CA ASN A 82 -25.33 11.31 -74.71
C ASN A 82 -24.89 10.97 -73.26
N LEU A 83 -23.81 10.19 -73.08
CA LEU A 83 -23.27 9.89 -71.75
C LEU A 83 -22.75 11.14 -71.00
N ILE A 84 -22.08 12.05 -71.72
CA ILE A 84 -21.62 13.34 -71.17
C ILE A 84 -22.82 14.17 -70.69
N GLU A 85 -23.90 14.20 -71.47
CA GLU A 85 -25.12 14.97 -71.18
C GLU A 85 -25.94 14.35 -70.04
N GLN A 86 -26.06 13.02 -69.97
CA GLN A 86 -26.60 12.30 -68.81
C GLN A 86 -25.86 12.69 -67.51
N CYS A 87 -24.53 12.79 -67.58
CA CYS A 87 -23.70 13.25 -66.46
C CYS A 87 -23.73 14.77 -66.24
N GLY A 88 -24.71 15.50 -66.79
CA GLY A 88 -24.86 16.95 -66.60
C GLY A 88 -23.69 17.76 -67.17
N ASN A 89 -23.07 17.28 -68.26
CA ASN A 89 -21.83 17.80 -68.86
C ASN A 89 -20.61 17.78 -67.90
N ARG A 90 -20.65 17.01 -66.81
CA ARG A 90 -19.52 16.87 -65.87
C ARG A 90 -18.47 15.90 -66.40
N PHE A 91 -17.39 16.44 -66.98
CA PHE A 91 -16.22 15.64 -67.36
C PHE A 91 -14.88 16.33 -67.12
N HIS A 92 -13.82 15.53 -67.05
CA HIS A 92 -12.43 15.97 -66.99
C HIS A 92 -11.55 15.08 -67.88
N ILE A 93 -10.52 15.67 -68.52
CA ILE A 93 -9.55 14.95 -69.36
C ILE A 93 -8.24 14.83 -68.60
N PHE A 94 -7.73 13.61 -68.43
CA PHE A 94 -6.60 13.31 -67.57
C PHE A 94 -5.44 12.64 -68.34
N ASN A 95 -4.22 13.09 -68.08
CA ASN A 95 -3.00 12.61 -68.71
C ASN A 95 -2.17 11.77 -67.72
N ASN A 96 -2.40 10.45 -67.75
CA ASN A 96 -1.71 9.48 -66.91
C ASN A 96 -0.18 9.39 -67.15
N LYS A 97 0.33 9.89 -68.29
CA LYS A 97 1.78 9.94 -68.55
C LYS A 97 2.45 11.11 -67.80
N GLN A 98 1.71 12.16 -67.46
CA GLN A 98 2.21 13.32 -66.71
C GLN A 98 2.14 13.10 -65.19
N ILE A 99 2.78 12.05 -64.70
CA ILE A 99 2.72 11.60 -63.28
C ILE A 99 3.13 12.71 -62.28
N ARG A 100 4.03 13.62 -62.67
CA ARG A 100 4.48 14.75 -61.83
C ARG A 100 3.58 15.98 -61.89
N ASN A 101 2.65 16.06 -62.85
CA ASN A 101 1.76 17.21 -63.00
C ASN A 101 0.67 17.16 -61.92
N ARG A 102 0.83 17.96 -60.86
CA ARG A 102 -0.19 18.12 -59.81
C ARG A 102 -1.33 19.06 -60.21
N MET A 103 -1.15 19.90 -61.25
CA MET A 103 -2.19 20.83 -61.70
C MET A 103 -3.41 20.12 -62.29
N GLN A 104 -3.24 18.98 -63.00
CA GLN A 104 -4.40 18.20 -63.46
C GLN A 104 -5.20 17.62 -62.29
N VAL A 105 -4.55 17.26 -61.18
CA VAL A 105 -5.23 16.77 -59.97
C VAL A 105 -5.97 17.92 -59.28
N ALA A 106 -5.35 19.09 -59.16
CA ALA A 106 -6.01 20.28 -58.62
C ALA A 106 -7.25 20.67 -59.46
N ALA A 107 -7.13 20.72 -60.78
CA ALA A 107 -8.24 21.02 -61.69
C ALA A 107 -9.32 19.92 -61.79
N LEU A 108 -9.02 18.69 -61.35
CA LEU A 108 -10.02 17.65 -61.15
C LEU A 108 -10.75 17.85 -59.81
N LEU A 109 -10.01 18.11 -58.73
CA LEU A 109 -10.58 18.38 -57.41
C LEU A 109 -11.46 19.62 -57.41
N GLU A 110 -11.03 20.73 -58.03
CA GLU A 110 -11.83 21.95 -58.18
C GLU A 110 -13.18 21.71 -58.87
N LYS A 111 -13.22 20.82 -59.88
CA LYS A 111 -14.47 20.39 -60.52
C LYS A 111 -15.33 19.51 -59.61
N ILE A 112 -14.71 18.64 -58.80
CA ILE A 112 -15.41 17.80 -57.83
C ILE A 112 -16.00 18.68 -56.71
N ASP A 113 -15.23 19.60 -56.15
CA ASP A 113 -15.67 20.55 -55.12
C ASP A 113 -16.81 21.43 -55.64
N SER A 114 -16.71 21.90 -56.89
CA SER A 114 -17.79 22.64 -57.56
C SER A 114 -19.07 21.81 -57.71
N MET A 115 -18.95 20.53 -58.08
CA MET A 115 -20.08 19.60 -58.18
C MET A 115 -20.72 19.34 -56.80
N VAL A 116 -19.90 19.05 -55.79
CA VAL A 116 -20.34 18.81 -54.41
C VAL A 116 -21.04 20.05 -53.85
N ALA A 117 -20.52 21.25 -54.10
CA ALA A 117 -21.15 22.50 -53.69
C ALA A 117 -22.53 22.71 -54.35
N VAL A 118 -22.67 22.39 -55.65
CA VAL A 118 -23.98 22.42 -56.33
C VAL A 118 -24.95 21.38 -55.75
N ASN A 119 -24.45 20.23 -55.31
CA ASN A 119 -25.24 19.18 -54.66
C ASN A 119 -25.49 19.42 -53.16
N GLY A 120 -25.30 20.65 -52.65
CA GLY A 120 -25.58 21.03 -51.26
C GLY A 120 -24.44 20.84 -50.26
N GLY A 121 -23.22 20.56 -50.74
CA GLY A 121 -22.00 20.49 -49.91
C GLY A 121 -21.77 19.17 -49.19
N SER A 122 -22.62 18.15 -49.38
CA SER A 122 -22.51 16.84 -48.74
C SER A 122 -22.04 15.74 -49.70
N CYS A 123 -21.72 14.57 -49.15
CA CYS A 123 -21.45 13.37 -49.94
C CYS A 123 -22.76 12.69 -50.41
N TYR A 124 -22.72 11.96 -51.52
CA TYR A 124 -23.85 11.15 -51.96
C TYR A 124 -24.19 10.07 -50.93
N THR A 125 -25.43 10.01 -50.44
CA THR A 125 -25.84 8.99 -49.47
C THR A 125 -27.18 8.36 -49.87
N ASN A 126 -27.38 7.11 -49.46
CA ASN A 126 -28.62 6.35 -49.64
C ASN A 126 -28.78 5.35 -48.48
N GLU A 127 -29.85 4.55 -48.47
CA GLU A 127 -30.11 3.57 -47.41
C GLU A 127 -28.92 2.63 -47.13
N MET A 128 -28.21 2.18 -48.18
CA MET A 128 -27.06 1.29 -48.03
C MET A 128 -25.87 1.97 -47.35
N PHE A 129 -25.57 3.22 -47.71
CA PHE A 129 -24.50 4.00 -47.07
C PHE A 129 -24.86 4.40 -45.64
N GLN A 130 -26.12 4.80 -45.39
CA GLN A 130 -26.61 5.11 -44.05
C GLN A 130 -26.54 3.89 -43.12
N GLN A 131 -26.90 2.70 -43.62
CA GLN A 131 -26.80 1.46 -42.86
C GLN A 131 -25.34 1.07 -42.58
N ALA A 132 -24.46 1.19 -43.59
CA ALA A 132 -23.04 0.90 -43.42
C ALA A 132 -22.35 1.85 -42.41
N GLU A 133 -22.71 3.14 -42.43
CA GLU A 133 -22.20 4.11 -41.45
C GLU A 133 -22.73 3.82 -40.04
N LYS A 134 -24.02 3.50 -39.88
CA LYS A 134 -24.58 3.05 -38.58
C LYS A 134 -23.83 1.84 -38.04
N GLU A 135 -23.63 0.79 -38.84
CA GLU A 135 -22.88 -0.40 -38.42
C GLU A 135 -21.43 -0.09 -38.05
N LYS A 136 -20.77 0.82 -38.75
CA LYS A 136 -19.41 1.27 -38.45
C LYS A 136 -19.36 2.02 -37.12
N GLN A 137 -20.27 2.96 -36.90
CA GLN A 137 -20.39 3.71 -35.64
C GLN A 137 -20.77 2.81 -34.45
N GLU A 138 -21.64 1.81 -34.66
CA GLU A 138 -21.99 0.82 -33.65
C GLU A 138 -20.80 -0.08 -33.30
N ARG A 139 -20.02 -0.54 -34.28
CA ARG A 139 -18.78 -1.29 -34.03
C ARG A 139 -17.75 -0.45 -33.28
N GLU A 140 -17.56 0.82 -33.64
CA GLU A 140 -16.64 1.71 -32.91
C GLU A 140 -17.10 1.98 -31.47
N LYS A 141 -18.41 2.09 -31.22
CA LYS A 141 -18.99 2.20 -29.87
C LYS A 141 -18.78 0.91 -29.07
N GLU A 142 -19.03 -0.26 -29.68
CA GLU A 142 -18.85 -1.56 -29.05
C GLU A 142 -17.37 -1.86 -28.75
N GLU A 143 -16.46 -1.61 -29.70
CA GLU A 143 -15.01 -1.75 -29.47
C GLU A 143 -14.51 -0.87 -28.32
N LEU A 144 -15.01 0.35 -28.22
CA LEU A 144 -14.69 1.26 -27.11
C LEU A 144 -15.22 0.71 -25.78
N ARG A 145 -16.46 0.21 -25.75
CA ARG A 145 -17.05 -0.44 -24.56
C ARG A 145 -16.25 -1.67 -24.12
N VAL A 146 -15.91 -2.57 -25.05
CA VAL A 146 -15.14 -3.79 -24.78
C VAL A 146 -13.73 -3.47 -24.26
N ARG A 147 -13.04 -2.49 -24.84
CA ARG A 147 -11.73 -2.05 -24.33
C ARG A 147 -11.81 -1.55 -22.88
N PHE A 148 -12.86 -0.79 -22.59
CA PHE A 148 -13.10 -0.18 -21.28
C PHE A 148 -13.50 -1.22 -20.21
N GLU A 149 -14.39 -2.17 -20.56
CA GLU A 149 -14.71 -3.32 -19.70
C GLU A 149 -13.47 -4.18 -19.42
N ALA A 150 -12.61 -4.40 -20.42
CA ALA A 150 -11.35 -5.10 -20.25
C ALA A 150 -10.37 -4.34 -19.33
N GLU A 151 -10.33 -3.01 -19.39
CA GLU A 151 -9.53 -2.18 -18.49
C GLU A 151 -10.02 -2.26 -17.03
N ILE A 152 -11.34 -2.17 -16.80
CA ILE A 152 -11.95 -2.40 -15.47
C ILE A 152 -11.59 -3.79 -14.95
N LEU A 153 -11.75 -4.83 -15.78
CA LEU A 153 -11.46 -6.21 -15.38
C LEU A 153 -9.98 -6.44 -15.07
N ASN A 154 -9.06 -5.86 -15.85
CA ASN A 154 -7.63 -5.94 -15.60
C ASN A 154 -7.25 -5.20 -14.30
N ARG A 155 -7.82 -4.02 -14.07
CA ARG A 155 -7.60 -3.25 -12.83
C ARG A 155 -8.10 -4.01 -11.60
N ARG A 156 -9.29 -4.62 -11.66
CA ARG A 156 -9.81 -5.49 -10.59
C ARG A 156 -8.88 -6.66 -10.31
N LYS A 157 -8.43 -7.38 -11.35
CA LYS A 157 -7.43 -8.47 -11.21
C LYS A 157 -6.10 -8.00 -10.60
N GLU A 158 -5.68 -6.76 -10.86
CA GLU A 158 -4.49 -6.20 -10.23
C GLU A 158 -4.73 -5.84 -8.76
N ASP A 159 -5.82 -5.14 -8.43
CA ASP A 159 -6.14 -4.76 -7.06
C ASP A 159 -6.44 -6.01 -6.20
N GLU A 160 -7.07 -7.06 -6.75
CA GLU A 160 -7.19 -8.40 -6.13
C GLU A 160 -5.83 -9.05 -5.86
N LYS A 161 -4.91 -9.06 -6.84
CA LYS A 161 -3.54 -9.59 -6.65
C LYS A 161 -2.76 -8.81 -5.60
N ARG A 162 -2.92 -7.48 -5.55
CA ARG A 162 -2.30 -6.61 -4.54
C ARG A 162 -2.90 -6.89 -3.15
N PHE A 163 -4.22 -7.05 -3.07
CA PHE A 163 -4.91 -7.39 -1.83
C PHE A 163 -4.48 -8.77 -1.31
N ALA A 164 -4.55 -9.82 -2.14
CA ALA A 164 -4.15 -11.18 -1.77
C ALA A 164 -2.67 -11.29 -1.35
N LYS A 165 -1.76 -10.50 -1.95
CA LYS A 165 -0.36 -10.39 -1.48
C LYS A 165 -0.28 -9.77 -0.08
N ARG A 166 -1.04 -8.71 0.17
CA ARG A 166 -1.05 -7.98 1.45
C ARG A 166 -1.71 -8.80 2.56
N GLU A 167 -2.80 -9.48 2.24
CA GLU A 167 -3.49 -10.44 3.11
C GLU A 167 -2.56 -11.60 3.50
N LYS A 168 -1.90 -12.25 2.54
CA LYS A 168 -0.89 -13.30 2.83
C LYS A 168 0.26 -12.80 3.70
N LEU A 169 0.74 -11.58 3.47
CA LEU A 169 1.81 -10.99 4.29
C LEU A 169 1.36 -10.82 5.75
N ILE A 170 0.17 -10.25 5.97
CA ILE A 170 -0.34 -10.03 7.33
C ILE A 170 -0.72 -11.36 7.98
N PHE A 171 -1.29 -12.33 7.23
CA PHE A 171 -1.56 -13.68 7.74
C PHE A 171 -0.27 -14.37 8.22
N SER A 172 0.82 -14.32 7.43
CA SER A 172 2.12 -14.86 7.85
C SER A 172 2.71 -14.13 9.06
N GLN A 173 2.46 -12.83 9.23
CA GLN A 173 2.83 -12.10 10.45
C GLN A 173 2.01 -12.58 11.65
N LEU A 174 0.70 -12.74 11.51
CA LEU A 174 -0.20 -13.23 12.56
C LEU A 174 0.13 -14.67 12.98
N GLU A 175 0.45 -15.56 12.03
CA GLU A 175 0.90 -16.92 12.32
C GLU A 175 2.19 -16.94 13.17
N ARG A 176 3.16 -16.07 12.85
CA ARG A 176 4.40 -15.94 13.66
C ARG A 176 4.07 -15.44 15.06
N GLN A 177 3.28 -14.38 15.20
CA GLN A 177 2.86 -13.87 16.50
C GLN A 177 2.09 -14.93 17.31
N ARG A 178 1.23 -15.73 16.65
CA ARG A 178 0.50 -16.83 17.28
C ARG A 178 1.41 -17.98 17.72
N ALA A 179 2.43 -18.33 16.94
CA ALA A 179 3.40 -19.36 17.29
C ALA A 179 4.34 -18.92 18.43
N GLU A 180 4.79 -17.67 18.41
CA GLU A 180 5.53 -17.04 19.52
C GLU A 180 4.68 -17.03 20.81
N PHE A 181 3.41 -16.66 20.70
CA PHE A 181 2.46 -16.69 21.80
C PHE A 181 2.21 -18.11 22.36
N GLU A 182 1.99 -19.10 21.49
CA GLU A 182 1.78 -20.49 21.90
C GLU A 182 3.02 -21.08 22.60
N LYS A 183 4.23 -20.67 22.19
CA LYS A 183 5.48 -21.03 22.88
C LYS A 183 5.56 -20.39 24.27
N GLN A 184 5.27 -19.09 24.39
CA GLN A 184 5.23 -18.39 25.69
C GLN A 184 4.19 -18.98 26.64
N MET A 185 3.02 -19.41 26.12
CA MET A 185 1.99 -20.06 26.92
C MET A 185 2.43 -21.42 27.46
N LYS A 186 3.12 -22.24 26.65
CA LYS A 186 3.68 -23.53 27.11
C LYS A 186 4.77 -23.32 28.16
N GLU A 187 5.68 -22.38 27.93
CA GLU A 187 6.70 -22.00 28.92
C GLU A 187 6.06 -21.52 30.24
N HIS A 188 4.94 -20.79 30.20
CA HIS A 188 4.19 -20.35 31.39
C HIS A 188 3.46 -21.50 32.10
N GLU A 189 2.87 -22.44 31.36
CA GLU A 189 2.23 -23.63 31.95
C GLU A 189 3.24 -24.55 32.64
N GLU A 190 4.40 -24.81 32.00
CA GLU A 190 5.50 -25.57 32.61
C GLU A 190 5.99 -24.90 33.90
N LEU A 191 6.22 -23.59 33.88
CA LEU A 191 6.66 -22.84 35.07
C LEU A 191 5.59 -22.82 36.18
N LYS A 192 4.30 -22.80 35.82
CA LYS A 192 3.17 -22.94 36.77
C LYS A 192 3.08 -24.34 37.38
N HIS A 193 3.49 -25.38 36.65
CA HIS A 193 3.65 -26.73 37.20
C HIS A 193 4.83 -26.78 38.19
N LEU A 194 6.01 -26.29 37.81
CA LEU A 194 7.18 -26.21 38.70
C LEU A 194 6.87 -25.41 39.98
N GLN A 195 6.12 -24.31 39.90
CA GLN A 195 5.70 -23.53 41.07
C GLN A 195 4.85 -24.34 42.06
N LYS A 196 3.92 -25.19 41.57
CA LYS A 196 3.11 -26.05 42.44
C LYS A 196 3.96 -27.09 43.14
N GLU A 197 4.85 -27.73 42.38
CA GLU A 197 5.74 -28.80 42.86
C GLU A 197 6.73 -28.27 43.90
N LEU A 198 7.37 -27.14 43.64
CA LEU A 198 8.25 -26.45 44.59
C LEU A 198 7.49 -26.00 45.86
N LYS A 199 6.24 -25.53 45.73
CA LYS A 199 5.41 -25.16 46.89
C LYS A 199 5.10 -26.36 47.80
N ILE A 200 4.92 -27.55 47.22
CA ILE A 200 4.76 -28.80 47.97
C ILE A 200 6.06 -29.15 48.69
N GLN A 201 7.20 -29.14 48.00
CA GLN A 201 8.52 -29.38 48.60
C GLN A 201 8.81 -28.43 49.78
N ILE A 202 8.52 -27.14 49.62
CA ILE A 202 8.64 -26.13 50.70
C ILE A 202 7.77 -26.51 51.91
N GLN A 203 6.53 -26.94 51.71
CA GLN A 203 5.65 -27.36 52.81
C GLN A 203 6.14 -28.63 53.52
N GLU A 204 6.74 -29.57 52.79
CA GLU A 204 7.37 -30.76 53.38
C GLU A 204 8.64 -30.40 54.17
N GLU A 205 9.46 -29.51 53.65
CA GLU A 205 10.64 -29.00 54.36
C GLU A 205 10.28 -28.25 55.65
N VAL A 206 9.25 -27.40 55.62
CA VAL A 206 8.76 -26.72 56.84
C VAL A 206 8.30 -27.74 57.88
N LYS A 207 7.48 -28.72 57.49
CA LYS A 207 7.03 -29.81 58.40
C LYS A 207 8.17 -30.65 58.98
N THR A 208 9.26 -30.86 58.23
CA THR A 208 10.44 -31.58 58.75
C THR A 208 11.27 -30.70 59.70
N LYS A 209 11.44 -29.40 59.40
CA LYS A 209 12.07 -28.45 60.33
C LYS A 209 11.29 -28.34 61.63
N GLU A 210 9.96 -28.24 61.59
CA GLU A 210 9.09 -28.19 62.78
C GLU A 210 9.31 -29.40 63.71
N LYS A 211 9.30 -30.62 63.15
CA LYS A 211 9.56 -31.85 63.91
C LYS A 211 10.95 -31.88 64.54
N LEU A 212 11.97 -31.44 63.81
CA LEU A 212 13.35 -31.34 64.32
C LEU A 212 13.48 -30.32 65.46
N VAL A 213 12.76 -29.19 65.38
CA VAL A 213 12.71 -28.20 66.46
C VAL A 213 12.02 -28.77 67.71
N GLU A 214 10.87 -29.45 67.56
CA GLU A 214 10.23 -30.13 68.70
C GLU A 214 11.14 -31.16 69.36
N GLU A 215 11.86 -31.97 68.57
CA GLU A 215 12.77 -33.00 69.08
C GLU A 215 13.96 -32.40 69.83
N LEU A 216 14.56 -31.32 69.29
CA LEU A 216 15.62 -30.57 69.96
C LEU A 216 15.14 -29.93 71.27
N GLU A 217 13.91 -29.41 71.33
CA GLU A 217 13.34 -28.90 72.58
C GLU A 217 13.12 -30.00 73.63
N ARG A 218 12.67 -31.19 73.22
CA ARG A 218 12.52 -32.35 74.13
C ARG A 218 13.87 -32.80 74.69
N LEU A 219 14.89 -32.91 73.83
CA LEU A 219 16.26 -33.24 74.25
C LEU A 219 16.84 -32.19 75.20
N ARG A 220 16.63 -30.90 74.92
CA ARG A 220 17.05 -29.80 75.80
C ARG A 220 16.39 -29.90 77.18
N LYS A 221 15.06 -30.08 77.25
CA LYS A 221 14.33 -30.22 78.53
C LYS A 221 14.87 -31.40 79.35
N SER A 222 15.05 -32.57 78.73
CA SER A 222 15.64 -33.75 79.40
C SER A 222 17.08 -33.49 79.89
N SER A 223 17.88 -32.70 79.17
CA SER A 223 19.23 -32.32 79.60
C SER A 223 19.22 -31.35 80.78
N GLU A 224 18.32 -30.36 80.79
CA GLU A 224 18.17 -29.42 81.91
C GLU A 224 17.66 -30.12 83.18
N GLU A 225 16.75 -31.08 83.06
CA GLU A 225 16.28 -31.93 84.17
C GLU A 225 17.42 -32.77 84.76
N LYS A 226 18.21 -33.44 83.90
CA LYS A 226 19.40 -34.22 84.31
C LYS A 226 20.50 -33.38 84.95
N SER A 227 20.55 -32.07 84.69
CA SER A 227 21.46 -31.15 85.40
C SER A 227 20.95 -30.90 86.82
N LYS A 228 19.68 -30.47 86.95
CA LYS A 228 19.04 -30.15 88.24
C LYS A 228 19.08 -31.33 89.21
N GLU A 229 18.92 -32.56 88.71
CA GLU A 229 19.02 -33.78 89.53
C GLU A 229 20.45 -33.99 90.09
N LYS A 230 21.49 -33.75 89.28
CA LYS A 230 22.89 -33.84 89.72
C LYS A 230 23.24 -32.75 90.74
N ASP A 231 22.76 -31.53 90.51
CA ASP A 231 22.97 -30.41 91.43
C ASP A 231 22.32 -30.71 92.79
N LEU A 232 21.11 -31.28 92.80
CA LEU A 232 20.43 -31.70 94.02
C LEU A 232 21.13 -32.86 94.74
N GLN A 233 21.70 -33.82 94.01
CA GLN A 233 22.55 -34.87 94.60
C GLN A 233 23.82 -34.27 95.23
N MET A 234 24.46 -33.32 94.55
CA MET A 234 25.67 -32.65 95.05
C MET A 234 25.40 -31.94 96.38
N ILE A 235 24.31 -31.16 96.45
CA ILE A 235 23.88 -30.44 97.67
C ILE A 235 23.69 -31.43 98.84
N LYS A 236 22.96 -32.54 98.63
CA LYS A 236 22.76 -33.57 99.65
C LYS A 236 24.08 -34.15 100.18
N THR A 237 25.01 -34.49 99.27
CA THR A 237 26.32 -35.02 99.69
C THR A 237 27.17 -33.99 100.45
N THR A 238 27.04 -32.69 100.14
CA THR A 238 27.72 -31.64 100.90
C THR A 238 27.13 -31.45 102.31
N GLU A 239 25.81 -31.51 102.46
CA GLU A 239 25.15 -31.44 103.78
C GLU A 239 25.51 -32.64 104.68
N GLU A 240 25.63 -33.84 104.11
CA GLU A 240 26.05 -35.04 104.84
C GLU A 240 27.50 -34.93 105.34
N MET A 241 28.43 -34.45 104.50
CA MET A 241 29.81 -34.20 104.92
C MET A 241 29.91 -33.12 106.01
N GLU A 242 29.07 -32.08 105.97
CA GLU A 242 29.06 -31.04 107.00
C GLU A 242 28.57 -31.57 108.36
N LYS A 243 27.58 -32.48 108.37
CA LYS A 243 27.12 -33.17 109.59
C LYS A 243 28.23 -34.03 110.20
N VAL A 244 28.96 -34.79 109.40
CA VAL A 244 30.10 -35.61 109.86
C VAL A 244 31.21 -34.72 110.45
N ARG A 245 31.50 -33.59 109.83
CA ARG A 245 32.48 -32.62 110.35
C ARG A 245 32.09 -32.09 111.73
N LYS A 246 30.82 -31.70 111.93
CA LYS A 246 30.34 -31.15 113.22
C LYS A 246 30.46 -32.17 114.37
N SER A 247 30.12 -33.44 114.14
CA SER A 247 30.25 -34.47 115.19
C SER A 247 31.71 -34.81 115.55
N ALA A 248 32.64 -34.68 114.59
CA ALA A 248 34.07 -34.82 114.86
C ALA A 248 34.63 -33.66 115.70
N GLU A 249 34.14 -32.43 115.44
CA GLU A 249 34.52 -31.22 116.16
C GLU A 249 33.99 -31.19 117.60
N GLU A 250 32.81 -31.76 117.86
CA GLU A 250 32.27 -31.97 119.22
C GLU A 250 33.09 -33.01 120.00
N LYS A 251 33.41 -34.16 119.39
CA LYS A 251 34.29 -35.17 120.01
C LYS A 251 35.67 -34.63 120.38
N SER A 252 36.22 -33.71 119.59
CA SER A 252 37.52 -33.08 119.89
C SER A 252 37.46 -32.28 121.19
N LYS A 253 36.37 -31.51 121.40
CA LYS A 253 36.16 -30.68 122.60
C LYS A 253 35.90 -31.50 123.86
N GLU A 254 35.22 -32.64 123.72
CA GLU A 254 35.00 -33.57 124.84
C GLU A 254 36.33 -34.17 125.35
N ASN A 255 37.24 -34.55 124.43
CA ASN A 255 38.56 -35.06 124.77
C ASN A 255 39.43 -34.02 125.49
N GLU A 256 39.42 -32.75 125.04
CA GLU A 256 40.14 -31.65 125.71
C GLU A 256 39.61 -31.41 127.13
N LEU A 257 38.29 -31.49 127.35
CA LEU A 257 37.68 -31.30 128.66
C LEU A 257 38.01 -32.43 129.65
N GLN A 258 38.19 -33.67 129.17
CA GLN A 258 38.66 -34.78 130.00
C GLN A 258 40.13 -34.60 130.43
N LEU A 259 40.99 -34.14 129.51
CA LEU A 259 42.41 -33.86 129.80
C LEU A 259 42.58 -32.75 130.84
N MET A 260 41.72 -31.72 130.81
CA MET A 260 41.78 -30.63 131.78
C MET A 260 41.46 -31.10 133.22
N LYS A 261 40.47 -31.99 133.39
CA LYS A 261 40.09 -32.53 134.71
C LYS A 261 41.19 -33.41 135.33
N THR A 262 41.89 -34.21 134.53
CA THR A 262 42.98 -35.08 135.04
C THR A 262 44.21 -34.29 135.48
N MET A 263 44.44 -33.09 134.94
CA MET A 263 45.53 -32.20 135.39
C MET A 263 45.25 -31.57 136.77
N GLU A 264 44.01 -31.17 137.07
CA GLU A 264 43.66 -30.59 138.39
C GLU A 264 43.84 -31.59 139.56
N GLU A 265 43.55 -32.87 139.35
CA GLU A 265 43.69 -33.89 140.40
C GLU A 265 45.16 -34.21 140.72
N LEU A 266 46.03 -34.25 139.71
CA LEU A 266 47.48 -34.39 139.89
C LEU A 266 48.09 -33.21 140.66
N GLU A 267 47.54 -32.00 140.49
CA GLU A 267 48.04 -30.81 141.18
C GLU A 267 47.63 -30.79 142.67
N ARG A 268 46.44 -31.30 143.02
CA ARG A 268 46.02 -31.53 144.41
C ARG A 268 46.88 -32.59 145.11
N MET A 269 47.23 -33.67 144.40
CA MET A 269 48.13 -34.72 144.91
C MET A 269 49.54 -34.18 145.22
N ARG A 270 50.07 -33.28 144.38
CA ARG A 270 51.39 -32.68 144.58
C ARG A 270 51.48 -31.84 145.87
N LYS A 271 50.48 -31.00 146.14
CA LYS A 271 50.46 -30.13 147.34
C LYS A 271 50.34 -30.91 148.65
N SER A 272 49.71 -32.09 148.65
CA SER A 272 49.62 -32.96 149.83
C SER A 272 50.96 -33.63 150.22
N ALA A 273 51.91 -33.74 149.29
CA ALA A 273 53.18 -34.45 149.50
C ALA A 273 54.29 -33.56 150.10
N GLU A 274 54.10 -32.24 150.13
CA GLU A 274 55.15 -31.27 150.47
C GLU A 274 55.13 -30.84 151.96
N GLU A 275 54.06 -31.14 152.72
CA GLU A 275 53.87 -30.67 154.11
C GLU A 275 54.36 -31.63 155.22
N LYS A 276 54.90 -32.83 154.93
CA LYS A 276 55.20 -33.86 155.96
C LYS A 276 56.58 -34.55 155.90
N SER A 277 57.63 -33.82 155.52
CA SER A 277 59.01 -34.15 155.91
C SER A 277 59.88 -32.89 155.75
N LYS A 278 60.56 -32.34 156.76
CA LYS A 278 61.37 -33.01 157.80
C LYS A 278 61.37 -32.19 159.11
N GLU A 279 61.28 -32.85 160.26
CA GLU A 279 61.91 -32.35 161.49
C GLU A 279 62.31 -33.53 162.40
N LYS A 280 63.61 -33.62 162.75
CA LYS A 280 64.24 -34.52 163.76
C LYS A 280 64.15 -36.02 163.45
N ASP A 281 65.20 -36.83 163.62
CA ASP A 281 66.49 -36.69 164.32
C ASP A 281 67.61 -37.36 163.49
N LEU A 282 68.90 -37.22 163.74
CA LEU A 282 69.76 -36.24 164.42
C LEU A 282 71.16 -36.84 164.21
N GLN A 283 72.05 -36.09 163.57
CA GLN A 283 73.36 -36.58 163.15
C GLN A 283 74.20 -37.06 164.32
N LEU A 284 74.46 -38.37 164.42
CA LEU A 284 75.46 -38.92 165.34
C LEU A 284 75.87 -40.32 164.86
N MET A 285 77.15 -40.66 164.69
CA MET A 285 78.39 -39.90 164.93
C MET A 285 79.36 -40.33 163.81
N LYS A 286 79.62 -39.49 162.80
CA LYS A 286 80.72 -38.52 162.79
C LYS A 286 82.08 -38.96 163.35
N MET A 287 82.44 -40.24 163.12
CA MET A 287 83.82 -40.65 162.78
C MET A 287 83.89 -42.13 162.32
N MET A 288 84.51 -42.52 161.20
CA MET A 288 84.68 -41.85 159.91
C MET A 288 84.61 -42.99 158.85
N GLU A 289 83.78 -42.97 157.81
CA GLU A 289 83.38 -41.86 156.92
C GLU A 289 84.61 -41.33 156.16
N GLU A 290 84.54 -40.98 154.88
CA GLU A 290 83.42 -40.38 154.16
C GLU A 290 83.25 -40.99 152.76
N LEU A 291 81.99 -41.04 152.29
CA LEU A 291 81.55 -41.07 150.88
C LEU A 291 81.89 -42.37 150.08
N GLU A 292 81.04 -42.86 149.16
CA GLU A 292 79.79 -42.32 148.61
C GLU A 292 78.84 -43.48 148.20
N ARG A 293 77.68 -43.60 148.88
CA ARG A 293 76.59 -44.54 148.53
C ARG A 293 75.42 -43.73 147.96
N MET A 294 75.03 -43.90 146.69
CA MET A 294 74.26 -45.03 146.12
C MET A 294 72.75 -45.01 146.41
N ARG A 295 71.94 -45.00 145.33
CA ARG A 295 70.62 -45.63 145.07
C ARG A 295 69.82 -44.74 144.09
N LYS A 296 69.26 -45.19 142.96
CA LYS A 296 69.00 -46.52 142.37
C LYS A 296 68.04 -47.46 143.12
N SER A 297 66.84 -47.58 142.50
CA SER A 297 66.03 -48.79 142.22
C SER A 297 65.46 -49.66 143.35
N ALA A 298 64.12 -49.66 143.42
CA ALA A 298 63.18 -50.81 143.49
C ALA A 298 61.75 -50.22 143.59
N GLU A 299 60.62 -50.79 143.15
CA GLU A 299 60.18 -51.86 142.20
C GLU A 299 58.70 -51.47 141.90
N GLU A 300 58.20 -51.45 140.66
CA GLU A 300 57.52 -52.56 139.94
C GLU A 300 56.33 -53.20 140.73
N GLU A 301 55.13 -53.42 140.17
CA GLU A 301 54.68 -53.40 138.77
C GLU A 301 53.14 -53.24 138.64
N SER A 302 52.63 -52.52 137.62
CA SER A 302 51.42 -52.89 136.84
C SER A 302 51.15 -51.91 135.67
N LYS A 303 51.69 -52.25 134.49
CA LYS A 303 51.01 -52.40 133.17
C LYS A 303 49.68 -51.64 132.93
N GLU A 304 49.34 -51.10 131.75
CA GLU A 304 49.87 -51.18 130.36
C GLU A 304 48.82 -50.42 129.49
N LYS A 305 49.11 -49.40 128.66
CA LYS A 305 49.38 -49.41 127.20
C LYS A 305 49.13 -47.98 126.69
N ASP A 306 49.91 -47.45 125.75
CA ASP A 306 49.35 -46.88 124.50
C ASP A 306 50.45 -46.46 123.49
N LEU A 307 50.43 -47.14 122.34
CA LEU A 307 51.32 -46.94 121.19
C LEU A 307 50.50 -47.18 119.92
N GLN A 308 49.69 -46.20 119.51
CA GLN A 308 48.90 -46.27 118.27
C GLN A 308 48.75 -44.89 117.58
N LEU A 309 49.78 -44.49 116.81
CA LEU A 309 49.71 -43.33 115.90
C LEU A 309 50.15 -43.71 114.47
N MET A 310 49.64 -44.82 113.95
CA MET A 310 49.84 -45.25 112.56
C MET A 310 48.68 -46.10 112.06
N LYS A 311 47.50 -45.49 111.85
CA LYS A 311 46.36 -46.16 111.17
C LYS A 311 45.26 -45.26 110.57
N THR A 312 45.46 -43.93 110.48
CA THR A 312 44.43 -42.96 110.07
C THR A 312 44.88 -41.97 109.00
N MET A 313 45.75 -42.38 108.07
CA MET A 313 46.17 -41.55 106.92
C MET A 313 45.99 -42.21 105.53
N GLU A 314 45.58 -43.47 105.40
CA GLU A 314 45.49 -44.16 104.10
C GLU A 314 44.10 -44.16 103.41
N GLU A 315 43.02 -43.76 104.10
CA GLU A 315 41.67 -43.80 103.50
C GLU A 315 41.25 -42.48 102.83
N LEU A 316 41.83 -41.34 103.21
CA LEU A 316 41.43 -40.02 102.69
C LEU A 316 42.06 -39.64 101.33
N GLU A 317 43.15 -40.28 100.89
CA GLU A 317 43.77 -39.96 99.59
C GLU A 317 43.14 -40.69 98.38
N ARG A 318 42.52 -41.86 98.58
CA ARG A 318 41.89 -42.62 97.46
C ARG A 318 40.60 -41.99 96.96
N VAL A 319 39.84 -41.32 97.84
CA VAL A 319 38.60 -40.63 97.47
C VAL A 319 38.86 -39.38 96.62
N ARG A 320 39.97 -38.67 96.88
CA ARG A 320 40.28 -37.39 96.20
C ARG A 320 40.71 -37.56 94.75
N LYS A 321 41.60 -38.52 94.45
CA LYS A 321 42.05 -38.80 93.06
C LYS A 321 40.95 -39.37 92.17
N GLY A 322 40.12 -40.28 92.69
CA GLY A 322 39.02 -40.88 91.94
C GLY A 322 37.88 -39.91 91.58
N ALA A 323 37.74 -38.80 92.32
CA ALA A 323 36.80 -37.72 91.99
C ALA A 323 37.34 -36.79 90.89
N GLU A 324 38.65 -36.50 90.90
CA GLU A 324 39.28 -35.56 89.98
C GLU A 324 39.38 -36.11 88.54
N GLU A 325 39.71 -37.40 88.38
CA GLU A 325 39.74 -38.06 87.07
C GLU A 325 38.33 -38.22 86.48
N LYS A 326 37.34 -38.59 87.30
CA LYS A 326 35.93 -38.64 86.89
C LYS A 326 35.30 -37.27 86.61
N SER A 327 35.88 -36.17 87.10
CA SER A 327 35.51 -34.82 86.62
C SER A 327 36.11 -34.60 85.25
N LYS A 328 37.44 -34.70 85.11
CA LYS A 328 38.17 -34.39 83.87
C LYS A 328 37.68 -35.22 82.67
N GLU A 329 37.30 -36.48 82.86
CA GLU A 329 36.70 -37.30 81.80
C GLU A 329 35.29 -36.82 81.39
N LYS A 330 34.45 -36.42 82.35
CA LYS A 330 33.11 -35.85 82.08
C LYS A 330 33.19 -34.47 81.45
N ASP A 331 34.13 -33.64 81.90
CA ASP A 331 34.38 -32.31 81.34
C ASP A 331 34.88 -32.41 79.88
N LEU A 332 35.72 -33.40 79.57
CA LEU A 332 36.15 -33.70 78.20
C LEU A 332 35.02 -34.25 77.32
N GLN A 333 34.12 -35.07 77.87
CA GLN A 333 32.92 -35.52 77.14
C GLN A 333 31.92 -34.38 76.89
N LEU A 334 31.75 -33.47 77.86
CA LEU A 334 30.90 -32.28 77.71
C LEU A 334 31.49 -31.31 76.68
N MET A 335 32.80 -31.09 76.67
CA MET A 335 33.47 -30.23 75.69
C MET A 335 33.33 -30.78 74.26
N LYS A 336 33.53 -32.10 74.06
CA LYS A 336 33.35 -32.75 72.75
C LYS A 336 31.91 -32.68 72.24
N THR A 337 30.93 -32.99 73.09
CA THR A 337 29.50 -32.91 72.70
C THR A 337 29.06 -31.47 72.43
N MET A 338 29.62 -30.48 73.13
CA MET A 338 29.35 -29.06 72.88
C MET A 338 29.99 -28.55 71.57
N GLU A 339 31.21 -29.01 71.21
CA GLU A 339 31.79 -28.76 69.88
C GLU A 339 30.96 -29.39 68.76
N GLU A 340 30.51 -30.64 68.92
CA GLU A 340 29.67 -31.32 67.94
C GLU A 340 28.32 -30.60 67.74
N LEU A 341 27.65 -30.21 68.83
CA LEU A 341 26.43 -29.41 68.77
C LEU A 341 26.67 -28.05 68.08
N TYR A 342 27.79 -27.39 68.33
CA TYR A 342 28.14 -26.13 67.67
C TYR A 342 28.39 -26.31 66.16
N ARG A 343 29.08 -27.38 65.75
CA ARG A 343 29.29 -27.74 64.33
C ARG A 343 27.98 -28.07 63.63
N VAL A 344 27.13 -28.90 64.24
CA VAL A 344 25.81 -29.25 63.71
C VAL A 344 24.98 -27.98 63.54
N ARG A 345 24.86 -27.16 64.59
CA ARG A 345 24.11 -25.89 64.56
C ARG A 345 24.59 -24.95 63.47
N LYS A 346 25.90 -24.75 63.34
CA LYS A 346 26.47 -23.90 62.29
C LYS A 346 26.13 -24.43 60.89
N SER A 347 26.25 -25.74 60.67
CA SER A 347 25.91 -26.35 59.37
C SER A 347 24.41 -26.31 59.05
N THR A 348 23.52 -26.42 60.05
CA THR A 348 22.07 -26.31 59.83
C THR A 348 21.65 -24.86 59.61
N GLU A 349 22.33 -23.90 60.22
CA GLU A 349 22.12 -22.47 60.03
C GLU A 349 22.62 -22.00 58.65
N GLU A 350 23.77 -22.49 58.19
CA GLU A 350 24.29 -22.27 56.81
C GLU A 350 23.35 -22.89 55.76
N LYS A 351 22.91 -24.14 55.96
CA LYS A 351 21.90 -24.78 55.10
C LYS A 351 20.55 -24.08 55.13
N SER A 352 20.15 -23.44 56.24
CA SER A 352 18.94 -22.61 56.26
C SER A 352 19.15 -21.36 55.40
N LYS A 353 20.25 -20.61 55.60
CA LYS A 353 20.55 -19.39 54.83
C LYS A 353 20.63 -19.64 53.32
N GLU A 354 21.20 -20.78 52.91
CA GLU A 354 21.23 -21.19 51.50
C GLU A 354 19.82 -21.47 50.93
N LYS A 355 18.97 -22.15 51.71
CA LYS A 355 17.56 -22.42 51.34
C LYS A 355 16.68 -21.18 51.38
N ASP A 356 16.92 -20.27 52.32
CA ASP A 356 16.22 -18.97 52.41
C ASP A 356 16.60 -18.07 51.21
N LEU A 357 17.85 -18.17 50.73
CA LEU A 357 18.29 -17.55 49.48
C LEU A 357 17.65 -18.20 48.23
N GLN A 358 17.45 -19.53 48.21
CA GLN A 358 16.67 -20.19 47.17
C GLN A 358 15.20 -19.75 47.19
N MET A 359 14.57 -19.66 48.36
CA MET A 359 13.20 -19.13 48.55
C MET A 359 13.06 -17.69 48.02
N MET A 360 14.02 -16.82 48.32
CA MET A 360 13.99 -15.44 47.83
C MET A 360 14.14 -15.37 46.30
N LYS A 361 14.98 -16.23 45.70
CA LYS A 361 15.09 -16.34 44.24
C LYS A 361 13.77 -16.79 43.61
N THR A 362 13.12 -17.81 44.16
CA THR A 362 11.89 -18.39 43.59
C THR A 362 10.67 -17.48 43.77
N MET A 363 10.57 -16.72 44.87
CA MET A 363 9.57 -15.63 45.01
C MET A 363 9.74 -14.54 43.94
N LYS A 364 10.98 -14.18 43.62
CA LYS A 364 11.28 -13.19 42.57
C LYS A 364 10.97 -13.72 41.16
N GLU A 365 11.05 -15.03 40.96
CA GLU A 365 10.64 -15.74 39.75
C GLU A 365 9.10 -15.78 39.61
N LEU A 366 8.39 -16.04 40.72
CA LEU A 366 6.93 -15.96 40.84
C LEU A 366 6.35 -14.59 40.45
N GLU A 367 7.02 -13.48 40.81
CA GLU A 367 6.61 -12.13 40.39
C GLU A 367 6.85 -11.89 38.90
N ARG A 368 8.00 -12.31 38.36
CA ARG A 368 8.28 -12.27 36.92
C ARG A 368 7.22 -13.03 36.12
N LEU A 369 6.74 -14.16 36.64
CA LEU A 369 5.73 -14.99 36.00
C LEU A 369 4.32 -14.38 36.02
N ARG A 370 3.93 -13.67 37.09
CA ARG A 370 2.69 -12.87 37.06
C ARG A 370 2.77 -11.75 36.02
N SER A 371 3.90 -11.05 35.95
CA SER A 371 4.14 -10.03 34.91
C SER A 371 4.12 -10.62 33.48
N ALA A 372 4.59 -11.86 33.30
CA ALA A 372 4.50 -12.56 32.02
C ALA A 372 3.05 -12.95 31.66
N GLU A 373 2.24 -13.39 32.63
CA GLU A 373 0.83 -13.73 32.39
C GLU A 373 -0.02 -12.51 32.02
N GLU A 374 0.25 -11.34 32.61
CA GLU A 374 -0.41 -10.08 32.22
C GLU A 374 -0.03 -9.66 30.80
N LYS A 375 1.27 -9.69 30.46
CA LYS A 375 1.75 -9.41 29.09
C LYS A 375 1.18 -10.39 28.06
N SER A 376 0.98 -11.65 28.44
CA SER A 376 0.32 -12.64 27.58
C SER A 376 -1.11 -12.21 27.25
N LYS A 377 -1.93 -11.88 28.25
CA LYS A 377 -3.31 -11.40 28.03
C LYS A 377 -3.37 -10.10 27.22
N GLU A 378 -2.41 -9.20 27.41
CA GLU A 378 -2.26 -7.98 26.61
C GLU A 378 -1.93 -8.29 25.14
N ASN A 379 -1.01 -9.23 24.88
CA ASN A 379 -0.65 -9.68 23.53
C ASN A 379 -1.83 -10.35 22.79
N GLU A 380 -2.65 -11.14 23.48
CA GLU A 380 -3.86 -11.77 22.91
C GLU A 380 -4.89 -10.72 22.49
N LEU A 381 -5.08 -9.67 23.32
CA LEU A 381 -5.96 -8.54 23.00
C LEU A 381 -5.47 -7.79 21.75
N GLN A 382 -4.17 -7.51 21.65
CA GLN A 382 -3.54 -6.88 20.48
C GLN A 382 -3.71 -7.73 19.21
N LEU A 383 -3.61 -9.07 19.30
CA LEU A 383 -3.81 -9.96 18.16
C LEU A 383 -5.25 -9.89 17.64
N MET A 384 -6.23 -9.87 18.54
CA MET A 384 -7.65 -9.75 18.18
C MET A 384 -7.99 -8.38 17.58
N GLU A 385 -7.31 -7.32 18.02
CA GLU A 385 -7.46 -5.97 17.46
C GLU A 385 -6.90 -5.86 16.04
N LYS A 386 -5.70 -6.40 15.78
CA LYS A 386 -5.12 -6.47 14.42
C LYS A 386 -6.01 -7.22 13.42
N LEU A 387 -6.67 -8.30 13.86
CA LEU A 387 -7.63 -9.04 13.03
C LEU A 387 -8.86 -8.18 12.64
N LYS A 388 -9.38 -7.37 13.57
CA LYS A 388 -10.47 -6.42 13.29
C LYS A 388 -10.02 -5.28 12.37
N GLU A 389 -8.79 -4.80 12.53
CA GLU A 389 -8.21 -3.78 11.65
C GLU A 389 -8.03 -4.30 10.21
N LEU A 390 -7.56 -5.54 10.04
CA LEU A 390 -7.53 -6.25 8.77
C LEU A 390 -8.89 -6.25 8.05
N GLU A 391 -9.96 -6.61 8.78
CA GLU A 391 -11.30 -6.69 8.21
C GLU A 391 -11.85 -5.31 7.82
N ARG A 392 -11.54 -4.26 8.61
CA ARG A 392 -11.82 -2.85 8.26
C ARG A 392 -11.05 -2.41 7.01
N MET A 393 -9.76 -2.74 6.91
CA MET A 393 -8.95 -2.44 5.73
C MET A 393 -9.48 -3.15 4.48
N ARG A 394 -9.96 -4.40 4.60
CA ARG A 394 -10.61 -5.11 3.50
C ARG A 394 -11.84 -4.35 3.00
N LYS A 395 -12.77 -4.01 3.89
CA LYS A 395 -14.00 -3.28 3.54
C LYS A 395 -13.69 -1.93 2.88
N SER A 396 -12.76 -1.14 3.46
CA SER A 396 -12.31 0.12 2.86
C SER A 396 -11.63 -0.06 1.50
N SER A 397 -10.90 -1.15 1.28
CA SER A 397 -10.28 -1.46 -0.02
C SER A 397 -11.32 -1.83 -1.08
N GLU A 398 -12.32 -2.64 -0.72
CA GLU A 398 -13.45 -3.00 -1.60
C GLU A 398 -14.28 -1.75 -1.96
N GLU A 399 -14.56 -0.86 -1.00
CA GLU A 399 -15.24 0.42 -1.22
C GLU A 399 -14.45 1.34 -2.16
N LYS A 400 -13.15 1.54 -1.92
CA LYS A 400 -12.27 2.32 -2.81
C LYS A 400 -12.20 1.75 -4.22
N SER A 401 -12.27 0.43 -4.39
CA SER A 401 -12.36 -0.20 -5.72
C SER A 401 -13.70 0.13 -6.41
N LYS A 402 -14.82 0.03 -5.68
CA LYS A 402 -16.16 0.37 -6.21
C LYS A 402 -16.27 1.85 -6.57
N GLU A 403 -15.72 2.75 -5.76
CA GLU A 403 -15.69 4.18 -6.04
C GLU A 403 -14.87 4.50 -7.29
N LYS A 404 -13.67 3.91 -7.41
CA LYS A 404 -12.82 3.99 -8.61
C LYS A 404 -13.53 3.51 -9.88
N ASP A 405 -14.26 2.40 -9.80
CA ASP A 405 -15.03 1.86 -10.94
C ASP A 405 -16.21 2.79 -11.30
N LEU A 406 -16.86 3.39 -10.30
CA LEU A 406 -17.95 4.37 -10.50
C LEU A 406 -17.44 5.69 -11.11
N GLN A 407 -16.28 6.19 -10.67
CA GLN A 407 -15.61 7.35 -11.27
C GLN A 407 -15.28 7.08 -12.74
N LEU A 408 -14.77 5.89 -13.04
CA LEU A 408 -14.44 5.47 -14.39
C LEU A 408 -15.71 5.41 -15.27
N MET A 409 -16.79 4.75 -14.81
CA MET A 409 -18.09 4.75 -15.50
C MET A 409 -18.65 6.16 -15.76
N LYS A 410 -18.55 7.08 -14.79
CA LYS A 410 -18.98 8.49 -14.99
C LYS A 410 -18.17 9.19 -16.07
N MET A 411 -16.86 8.93 -16.15
CA MET A 411 -16.01 9.46 -17.21
C MET A 411 -16.42 8.93 -18.60
N MET A 412 -16.81 7.66 -18.70
CA MET A 412 -17.36 7.07 -19.93
C MET A 412 -18.68 7.74 -20.34
N GLU A 413 -19.66 7.87 -19.42
CA GLU A 413 -20.91 8.58 -19.70
C GLU A 413 -20.66 10.02 -20.17
N GLN A 414 -19.72 10.72 -19.53
CA GLN A 414 -19.34 12.08 -19.91
C GLN A 414 -18.71 12.11 -21.31
N GLN A 415 -17.83 11.17 -21.64
CA GLN A 415 -17.19 11.08 -22.95
C GLN A 415 -18.22 10.75 -24.06
N GLU A 416 -19.21 9.91 -23.77
CA GLU A 416 -20.32 9.62 -24.68
C GLU A 416 -21.23 10.85 -24.88
N ARG A 417 -21.58 11.57 -23.81
CA ARG A 417 -22.33 12.84 -23.89
C ARG A 417 -21.58 13.89 -24.71
N MET A 418 -20.26 14.02 -24.51
CA MET A 418 -19.41 14.92 -25.30
C MET A 418 -19.37 14.53 -26.79
N ARG A 419 -19.31 13.22 -27.11
CA ARG A 419 -19.44 12.74 -28.51
C ARG A 419 -20.80 13.09 -29.11
N LYS A 420 -21.91 12.80 -28.41
CA LYS A 420 -23.27 13.13 -28.89
C LYS A 420 -23.45 14.62 -29.13
N GLY A 421 -23.04 15.47 -28.18
CA GLY A 421 -23.12 16.92 -28.34
C GLY A 421 -22.23 17.47 -29.47
N ALA A 422 -21.08 16.85 -29.73
CA ALA A 422 -20.25 17.20 -30.89
C ALA A 422 -20.90 16.79 -32.22
N GLU A 423 -21.55 15.62 -32.27
CA GLU A 423 -22.28 15.11 -33.43
C GLU A 423 -23.52 15.98 -33.74
N GLU A 424 -24.30 16.34 -32.72
CA GLU A 424 -25.43 17.26 -32.83
C GLU A 424 -24.99 18.64 -33.33
N LYS A 425 -23.90 19.19 -32.78
CA LYS A 425 -23.34 20.47 -33.20
C LYS A 425 -22.78 20.43 -34.64
N SER A 426 -22.26 19.28 -35.09
CA SER A 426 -21.86 19.10 -36.49
C SER A 426 -23.05 19.17 -37.43
N LYS A 427 -24.15 18.48 -37.09
CA LYS A 427 -25.41 18.51 -37.86
C LYS A 427 -26.03 19.91 -37.87
N GLU A 428 -25.96 20.64 -36.75
CA GLU A 428 -26.41 22.03 -36.70
C GLU A 428 -25.59 22.94 -37.63
N ASN A 429 -24.26 22.81 -37.62
CA ASN A 429 -23.38 23.56 -38.52
C ASN A 429 -23.66 23.24 -40.01
N GLU A 430 -23.88 21.97 -40.35
CA GLU A 430 -24.26 21.53 -41.70
C GLU A 430 -25.60 22.14 -42.13
N LEU A 431 -26.59 22.17 -41.24
CA LEU A 431 -27.90 22.77 -41.51
C LEU A 431 -27.80 24.29 -41.74
N GLN A 432 -27.01 24.98 -40.92
CA GLN A 432 -26.73 26.42 -41.07
C GLN A 432 -25.99 26.71 -42.39
N LEU A 433 -25.02 25.87 -42.77
CA LEU A 433 -24.31 25.99 -44.04
C LEU A 433 -25.27 25.81 -45.23
N MET A 434 -26.12 24.80 -45.19
CA MET A 434 -27.13 24.53 -46.22
C MET A 434 -28.11 25.70 -46.38
N MET A 435 -28.61 26.28 -45.29
CA MET A 435 -29.46 27.48 -45.34
C MET A 435 -28.74 28.65 -46.03
N LYS A 436 -27.50 28.91 -45.65
CA LYS A 436 -26.70 30.01 -46.21
C LYS A 436 -26.33 29.81 -47.67
N MET A 437 -26.09 28.57 -48.10
CA MET A 437 -25.90 28.23 -49.51
C MET A 437 -27.17 28.48 -50.33
N LYS A 438 -28.34 28.14 -49.79
CA LYS A 438 -29.65 28.39 -50.45
C LYS A 438 -29.94 29.89 -50.60
N GLU A 439 -29.58 30.71 -49.61
CA GLU A 439 -29.65 32.18 -49.71
C GLU A 439 -28.73 32.71 -50.81
N LEU A 440 -27.46 32.26 -50.85
CA LEU A 440 -26.49 32.64 -51.88
C LEU A 440 -26.95 32.24 -53.29
N GLU A 441 -27.55 31.07 -53.44
CA GLU A 441 -28.09 30.60 -54.73
C GLU A 441 -29.30 31.45 -55.18
N GLY A 442 -30.19 31.83 -54.25
CA GLY A 442 -31.30 32.75 -54.53
C GLY A 442 -30.82 34.13 -54.96
N MET A 443 -29.81 34.70 -54.28
CA MET A 443 -29.18 35.95 -54.70
C MET A 443 -28.53 35.85 -56.08
N ARG A 444 -27.84 34.73 -56.36
CA ARG A 444 -27.23 34.47 -57.67
C ARG A 444 -28.27 34.41 -58.79
N LYS A 445 -29.38 33.70 -58.59
CA LYS A 445 -30.48 33.61 -59.56
C LYS A 445 -31.09 34.99 -59.85
N SER A 446 -31.37 35.79 -58.82
CA SER A 446 -31.86 37.16 -58.99
C SER A 446 -30.86 38.09 -59.70
N ALA A 447 -29.55 37.91 -59.47
CA ALA A 447 -28.52 38.66 -60.19
C ALA A 447 -28.42 38.24 -61.67
N GLU A 448 -28.61 36.95 -61.98
CA GLU A 448 -28.61 36.43 -63.35
C GLU A 448 -29.84 36.89 -64.14
N GLU A 449 -31.03 36.91 -63.52
CA GLU A 449 -32.26 37.49 -64.10
C GLU A 449 -32.07 38.98 -64.43
N LYS A 450 -31.52 39.76 -63.48
CA LYS A 450 -31.20 41.19 -63.70
C LYS A 450 -30.11 41.43 -64.75
N SER A 451 -29.26 40.44 -65.04
CA SER A 451 -28.34 40.52 -66.18
C SER A 451 -29.10 40.33 -67.48
N LYS A 452 -29.90 39.26 -67.58
CA LYS A 452 -30.70 38.95 -68.78
C LYS A 452 -31.66 40.07 -69.14
N GLU A 453 -32.28 40.72 -68.16
CA GLU A 453 -33.14 41.89 -68.36
C GLU A 453 -32.37 43.08 -68.96
N LYS A 454 -31.14 43.35 -68.50
CA LYS A 454 -30.28 44.39 -69.09
C LYS A 454 -29.80 44.04 -70.49
N ASP A 455 -29.45 42.78 -70.72
CA ASP A 455 -29.01 42.30 -72.03
C ASP A 455 -30.16 42.45 -73.05
N LEU A 456 -31.40 42.13 -72.65
CA LEU A 456 -32.60 42.33 -73.47
C LEU A 456 -32.87 43.82 -73.78
N GLN A 457 -32.76 44.71 -72.78
CA GLN A 457 -32.84 46.17 -72.98
C GLN A 457 -31.71 46.73 -73.86
N LEU A 458 -30.56 46.04 -73.94
CA LEU A 458 -29.48 46.41 -74.84
C LEU A 458 -29.80 46.03 -76.30
N ILE A 459 -30.36 44.83 -76.50
CA ILE A 459 -30.78 44.33 -77.82
C ILE A 459 -31.88 45.23 -78.40
N GLU A 460 -32.93 45.54 -77.61
CA GLU A 460 -34.03 46.42 -78.03
C GLU A 460 -33.52 47.79 -78.51
N LYS A 461 -32.53 48.38 -77.82
CA LYS A 461 -31.88 49.63 -78.24
C LYS A 461 -31.01 49.49 -79.50
N MET A 462 -30.42 48.32 -79.75
CA MET A 462 -29.67 48.08 -80.97
C MET A 462 -30.63 47.97 -82.17
N GLU A 463 -31.76 47.28 -82.03
CA GLU A 463 -32.81 47.21 -83.05
C GLU A 463 -33.42 48.60 -83.37
N GLU A 464 -33.64 49.44 -82.35
CA GLU A 464 -34.07 50.84 -82.56
C GLU A 464 -33.04 51.65 -83.37
N LEU A 465 -31.75 51.48 -83.08
CA LEU A 465 -30.66 52.16 -83.79
C LEU A 465 -30.51 51.67 -85.23
N GLU A 466 -30.59 50.36 -85.47
CA GLU A 466 -30.58 49.79 -86.83
C GLU A 466 -31.76 50.29 -87.67
N SER A 467 -32.97 50.31 -87.10
CA SER A 467 -34.16 50.87 -87.79
C SER A 467 -34.03 52.38 -88.08
N ALA A 468 -33.35 53.14 -87.22
CA ALA A 468 -33.05 54.55 -87.47
C ALA A 468 -32.00 54.72 -88.59
N GLU A 469 -30.99 53.85 -88.64
CA GLU A 469 -29.96 53.87 -89.67
C GLU A 469 -30.51 53.47 -91.05
N GLU A 470 -31.38 52.46 -91.12
CA GLU A 470 -32.10 52.08 -92.35
C GLU A 470 -32.95 53.24 -92.89
N LYS A 471 -33.73 53.90 -92.03
CA LYS A 471 -34.51 55.10 -92.41
C LYS A 471 -33.62 56.23 -92.89
N SER A 472 -32.42 56.41 -92.31
CA SER A 472 -31.45 57.39 -92.81
C SER A 472 -30.99 57.04 -94.24
N LYS A 473 -30.61 55.78 -94.47
CA LYS A 473 -30.19 55.30 -95.80
C LYS A 473 -31.29 55.43 -96.85
N GLU A 474 -32.55 55.17 -96.48
CA GLU A 474 -33.70 55.36 -97.37
C GLU A 474 -33.91 56.85 -97.73
N ASN A 475 -33.83 57.75 -96.75
CA ASN A 475 -33.91 59.19 -96.98
C ASN A 475 -32.76 59.69 -97.89
N ASP A 476 -31.53 59.21 -97.68
CA ASP A 476 -30.38 59.52 -98.52
C ASP A 476 -30.58 59.02 -99.96
N LEU A 477 -31.14 57.82 -100.14
CA LEU A 477 -31.46 57.25 -101.45
C LEU A 477 -32.51 58.08 -102.19
N GLN A 478 -33.59 58.48 -101.51
CA GLN A 478 -34.62 59.39 -102.08
C GLN A 478 -34.05 60.77 -102.44
N LEU A 479 -33.02 61.24 -101.72
CA LEU A 479 -32.32 62.48 -102.04
C LEU A 479 -31.49 62.34 -103.33
N ILE A 480 -30.80 61.20 -103.49
CA ILE A 480 -30.03 60.86 -104.70
C ILE A 480 -30.95 60.77 -105.93
N GLU A 481 -32.09 60.08 -105.83
CA GLU A 481 -33.05 59.99 -106.95
C GLU A 481 -33.55 61.38 -107.39
N LYS A 482 -33.89 62.27 -106.44
CA LYS A 482 -34.27 63.66 -106.74
C LYS A 482 -33.13 64.45 -107.38
N MET A 483 -31.89 64.24 -106.97
CA MET A 483 -30.73 64.87 -107.60
C MET A 483 -30.52 64.38 -109.04
N GLU A 484 -30.68 63.08 -109.30
CA GLU A 484 -30.65 62.55 -110.66
C GLU A 484 -31.78 63.12 -111.53
N GLU A 485 -33.01 63.21 -111.01
CA GLU A 485 -34.14 63.76 -111.74
C GLU A 485 -33.92 65.24 -112.10
N LEU A 486 -33.42 66.04 -111.15
CA LEU A 486 -32.98 67.42 -111.40
C LEU A 486 -31.89 67.49 -112.46
N GLU A 487 -30.91 66.57 -112.46
CA GLU A 487 -29.85 66.53 -113.46
C GLU A 487 -30.36 66.12 -114.86
N ARG A 488 -31.31 65.17 -114.93
CA ARG A 488 -32.01 64.81 -116.18
C ARG A 488 -32.81 65.99 -116.73
N MET A 489 -33.56 66.70 -115.87
CA MET A 489 -34.26 67.92 -116.26
C MET A 489 -33.29 69.01 -116.75
N ARG A 490 -32.16 69.20 -116.07
CA ARG A 490 -31.11 70.14 -116.50
C ARG A 490 -30.53 69.75 -117.87
N LYS A 491 -30.15 68.49 -118.09
CA LYS A 491 -29.64 67.99 -119.38
C LYS A 491 -30.67 68.18 -120.51
N SER A 492 -31.95 67.90 -120.24
CA SER A 492 -33.05 68.16 -121.16
C SER A 492 -33.22 69.65 -121.47
N ALA A 493 -33.12 70.53 -120.47
CA ALA A 493 -33.16 71.98 -120.68
C ALA A 493 -31.97 72.49 -121.50
N GLU A 494 -30.75 71.99 -121.24
CA GLU A 494 -29.55 72.30 -122.03
C GLU A 494 -29.65 71.78 -123.47
N GLU A 495 -30.20 70.59 -123.70
CA GLU A 495 -30.49 70.09 -125.06
C GLU A 495 -31.52 70.96 -125.78
N ASN A 496 -32.62 71.31 -125.12
CA ASN A 496 -33.64 72.18 -125.70
C ASN A 496 -33.07 73.57 -126.03
N LEU A 497 -32.18 74.11 -125.19
CA LEU A 497 -31.45 75.33 -125.46
C LEU A 497 -30.51 75.17 -126.67
N LYS A 498 -29.74 74.09 -126.75
CA LYS A 498 -28.88 73.76 -127.90
C LYS A 498 -29.67 73.62 -129.20
N ARG A 499 -30.82 72.92 -129.19
CA ARG A 499 -31.72 72.80 -130.36
C ARG A 499 -32.27 74.16 -130.80
N ARG A 500 -32.58 75.04 -129.84
CA ARG A 500 -33.10 76.39 -130.08
C ARG A 500 -32.03 77.33 -130.64
N ILE A 501 -30.79 77.24 -130.13
CA ILE A 501 -29.61 77.93 -130.68
C ILE A 501 -29.28 77.40 -132.09
N PHE A 502 -29.27 76.09 -132.30
CA PHE A 502 -29.05 75.49 -133.62
C PHE A 502 -30.12 75.89 -134.63
N LYS A 503 -31.38 76.05 -134.19
CA LYS A 503 -32.46 76.56 -135.04
C LYS A 503 -32.21 78.02 -135.45
N LEU A 504 -31.85 78.89 -134.50
CA LEU A 504 -31.47 80.28 -134.80
C LEU A 504 -30.27 80.36 -135.77
N MET A 505 -29.22 79.55 -135.55
CA MET A 505 -28.08 79.45 -136.46
C MET A 505 -28.44 78.92 -137.87
N LYS A 506 -29.57 78.20 -138.01
CA LYS A 506 -30.06 77.70 -139.29
C LYS A 506 -30.98 78.71 -140.01
N ASP A 507 -31.56 79.64 -139.26
CA ASP A 507 -32.41 80.70 -139.79
C ASP A 507 -31.58 81.94 -140.22
N ASP A 508 -30.34 82.12 -139.71
CA ASP A 508 -29.41 83.23 -140.05
C ASP A 508 -28.31 82.90 -141.09
N GLY A 509 -28.26 81.67 -141.63
CA GLY A 509 -27.14 81.18 -142.47
C GLY A 509 -27.40 81.21 -143.98
N GLY A 510 -27.55 82.40 -144.60
CA GLY A 510 -28.06 82.47 -145.98
C GLY A 510 -27.65 83.66 -146.89
N THR A 511 -26.57 84.40 -146.63
CA THR A 511 -26.07 85.48 -147.53
C THR A 511 -24.55 85.62 -147.52
N GLY A 512 -23.89 85.64 -148.70
CA GLY A 512 -22.53 86.16 -148.98
C GLY A 512 -21.37 85.49 -148.23
N GLU A 513 -20.52 84.67 -148.85
CA GLU A 513 -19.33 85.08 -149.65
C GLU A 513 -18.24 85.82 -148.86
N ASN A 514 -17.07 85.16 -148.74
CA ASN A 514 -15.69 85.63 -149.00
C ASN A 514 -15.41 87.14 -148.75
N GLU A 515 -14.50 87.64 -147.89
CA GLU A 515 -13.11 87.28 -147.52
C GLU A 515 -12.77 87.97 -146.14
N GLU A 516 -11.58 88.02 -145.52
CA GLU A 516 -10.17 87.78 -145.93
C GLU A 516 -9.31 87.15 -144.79
N GLU A 517 -8.21 86.53 -145.22
CA GLU A 517 -7.02 85.94 -144.57
C GLU A 517 -6.28 86.74 -143.44
N ARG A 518 -6.12 86.16 -142.23
CA ARG A 518 -4.83 86.05 -141.48
C ARG A 518 -4.89 85.28 -140.16
#